data_AF-A0A497KKE0-F1
#
_entry.id   AF-A0A497KKE0-F1
#
_cell.length_a   1.000
_cell.length_b   1.000
_cell.length_c   1.000
_cell.angle_alpha   90.00
_cell.angle_beta   90.00
_cell.angle_gamma   90.00
#
_symmetry.space_group_name_H-M   'P 1'
#
loop_
_entity.id
_entity.type
_entity.pdbx_description
1 polymer ?
#
loop_
_entity_poly.entity_id
_entity_poly.type
_entity_poly.pdbx_seq_one_letter_code
_entity_poly.pdbx_strand_id
1 'polypeptide(L)'
;MNDEKLDRIIELLEEILKWTRFEGNQRVKEILLDELDTDAKKIVYELSDGRSSPEIEKMADVTSKTIRDWWKKWANRGLTEVHPEYKVRFHKVFSLGDFGIEIPKVNKGGKIADSVENAKNEEN
;
A
#
# COMPACT_ATOMS: atom_id res chain seq x y z
N MET A 1 1.72 -43.52 -14.14
CA MET A 1 1.31 -43.08 -15.49
C MET A 1 0.24 -41.98 -15.51
N ASN A 2 -0.84 -42.04 -14.70
CA ASN A 2 -1.77 -40.90 -14.57
C ASN A 2 -1.29 -39.90 -13.50
N ASP A 3 -0.75 -40.41 -12.39
CA ASP A 3 -0.24 -39.58 -11.29
C ASP A 3 1.01 -38.79 -11.69
N GLU A 4 1.97 -39.40 -12.40
CA GLU A 4 3.14 -38.67 -12.94
C GLU A 4 2.76 -37.52 -13.88
N LYS A 5 1.65 -37.66 -14.63
CA LYS A 5 1.14 -36.57 -15.47
C LYS A 5 0.48 -35.48 -14.63
N LEU A 6 -0.21 -35.86 -13.55
CA LEU A 6 -0.82 -34.92 -12.61
C LEU A 6 0.25 -34.12 -11.87
N ASP A 7 1.29 -34.79 -11.36
CA ASP A 7 2.44 -34.17 -10.70
C ASP A 7 3.12 -33.18 -11.64
N ARG A 8 3.35 -33.58 -12.89
CA ARG A 8 3.93 -32.69 -13.90
C ARG A 8 3.05 -31.47 -14.20
N ILE A 9 1.72 -31.63 -14.20
CA ILE A 9 0.79 -30.51 -14.36
C ILE A 9 0.87 -29.56 -13.16
N ILE A 10 0.91 -30.10 -11.93
CA ILE A 10 1.04 -29.30 -10.71
C ILE A 10 2.34 -28.49 -10.72
N GLU A 11 3.47 -29.13 -11.03
CA GLU A 11 4.77 -28.44 -11.16
C GLU A 11 4.70 -27.28 -12.16
N LEU A 12 4.13 -27.51 -13.34
CA LEU A 12 3.98 -26.47 -14.37
C LEU A 12 3.06 -25.34 -13.91
N LEU A 13 1.99 -25.64 -13.19
CA LEU A 13 1.09 -24.63 -12.63
C LEU A 13 1.77 -23.81 -11.54
N GLU A 14 2.58 -24.42 -10.69
CA GLU A 14 3.38 -23.72 -9.68
C GLU A 14 4.44 -22.82 -10.32
N GLU A 15 5.09 -23.28 -11.39
CA GLU A 15 6.04 -22.46 -12.16
C GLU A 15 5.33 -21.28 -12.84
N ILE A 16 4.19 -21.51 -13.51
CA ILE A 16 3.39 -20.44 -14.11
C ILE A 16 2.95 -19.44 -13.04
N LEU A 17 2.50 -19.92 -11.88
CA LEU A 17 2.10 -19.07 -10.76
C LEU A 17 3.28 -18.24 -10.26
N LYS A 18 4.48 -18.82 -10.14
CA LYS A 18 5.70 -18.11 -9.75
C LYS A 18 6.03 -16.99 -10.74
N TRP A 19 6.02 -17.27 -12.04
CA TRP A 19 6.29 -16.26 -13.06
C TRP A 19 5.21 -15.18 -13.14
N THR A 20 3.93 -15.57 -12.99
CA THR A 20 2.81 -14.63 -12.95
C THR A 20 2.90 -13.69 -11.74
N ARG A 21 3.27 -14.21 -10.57
CA ARG A 21 3.53 -13.40 -9.36
C ARG A 21 4.68 -12.44 -9.59
N PHE A 22 5.77 -12.90 -10.20
CA PHE A 22 6.92 -12.05 -10.50
C PHE A 22 6.58 -10.91 -11.46
N GLU A 23 5.88 -11.20 -12.56
CA GLU A 23 5.42 -10.20 -13.52
C GLU A 23 4.42 -9.22 -12.89
N GLY A 24 3.47 -9.75 -12.11
CA GLY A 24 2.48 -8.97 -11.38
C GLY A 24 3.12 -8.00 -10.39
N ASN A 25 4.15 -8.44 -9.66
CA ASN A 25 4.82 -7.61 -8.65
C ASN A 25 5.45 -6.33 -9.23
N GLN A 26 5.99 -6.37 -10.45
CA GLN A 26 6.53 -5.16 -11.10
C GLN A 26 5.42 -4.14 -11.37
N ARG A 27 4.30 -4.60 -11.93
CA ARG A 27 3.13 -3.74 -12.22
C ARG A 27 2.49 -3.19 -10.94
N VAL A 28 2.41 -4.00 -9.89
CA VAL A 28 1.88 -3.57 -8.58
C VAL A 28 2.69 -2.41 -8.02
N LYS A 29 4.03 -2.47 -8.10
CA LYS A 29 4.88 -1.37 -7.65
C LYS A 29 4.58 -0.05 -8.38
N GLU A 30 4.44 -0.11 -9.71
CA GLU A 30 4.11 1.07 -10.52
C GLU A 30 2.75 1.67 -10.13
N ILE A 31 1.73 0.81 -9.96
CA ILE A 31 0.39 1.24 -9.54
C ILE A 31 0.43 1.85 -8.13
N LEU A 32 1.18 1.25 -7.20
CA LEU A 32 1.35 1.79 -5.85
C LEU A 32 2.02 3.16 -5.87
N LEU A 33 3.06 3.37 -6.68
CA LEU A 33 3.73 4.66 -6.80
C LEU A 33 2.85 5.74 -7.44
N ASP A 34 2.04 5.37 -8.43
CA ASP A 34 1.08 6.28 -9.09
C ASP A 34 -0.08 6.66 -8.15
N GLU A 35 -0.69 5.68 -7.48
CA GLU A 35 -1.83 5.95 -6.61
C GLU A 35 -1.43 6.58 -5.26
N LEU A 36 -0.25 6.24 -4.74
CA LEU A 36 0.31 6.74 -3.47
C LEU A 36 1.38 7.82 -3.70
N ASP A 37 1.08 8.74 -4.62
CA ASP A 37 1.85 9.93 -5.00
C ASP A 37 2.27 10.85 -3.83
N THR A 38 1.59 10.77 -2.70
CA THR A 38 1.75 11.66 -1.55
C THR A 38 2.08 10.87 -0.29
N ASP A 39 2.90 11.46 0.56
CA ASP A 39 3.31 10.85 1.82
C ASP A 39 2.11 10.54 2.73
N ALA A 40 1.11 11.42 2.73
CA ALA A 40 -0.15 11.19 3.44
C ALA A 40 -0.87 9.93 2.94
N LYS A 41 -0.92 9.68 1.62
CA LYS A 41 -1.51 8.46 1.06
C LYS A 41 -0.71 7.22 1.42
N LYS A 42 0.63 7.27 1.36
CA LYS A 42 1.50 6.15 1.78
C LYS A 42 1.26 5.79 3.24
N ILE A 43 1.19 6.79 4.13
CA ILE A 43 0.89 6.61 5.55
C ILE A 43 -0.49 5.98 5.75
N VAL A 44 -1.54 6.55 5.12
CA VAL A 44 -2.91 6.02 5.26
C VAL A 44 -3.00 4.59 4.74
N TYR A 45 -2.39 4.32 3.59
CA TYR A 45 -2.36 2.99 3.00
C TYR A 45 -1.68 1.99 3.93
N GLU A 46 -0.50 2.33 4.47
CA GLU A 46 0.21 1.46 5.41
C GLU A 46 -0.61 1.20 6.69
N LEU A 47 -1.30 2.22 7.21
CA LEU A 47 -2.17 2.12 8.38
C LEU A 47 -3.52 1.47 8.09
N SER A 48 -3.79 1.07 6.85
CA SER A 48 -4.98 0.31 6.47
C SER A 48 -4.76 -1.16 6.81
N ASP A 49 -4.89 -1.51 8.08
CA ASP A 49 -4.69 -2.86 8.63
C ASP A 49 -5.95 -3.37 9.37
N GLY A 50 -7.12 -2.80 9.04
CA GLY A 50 -8.36 -3.02 9.80
C GLY A 50 -8.61 -2.00 10.91
N ARG A 51 -7.76 -0.97 11.07
CA ARG A 51 -8.06 0.25 11.83
C ARG A 51 -9.24 1.03 11.25
N SER A 52 -9.89 1.81 12.10
CA SER A 52 -10.97 2.70 11.70
C SER A 52 -10.44 4.02 11.13
N SER A 53 -11.21 4.66 10.24
CA SER A 53 -10.80 5.95 9.66
C SER A 53 -10.49 7.04 10.71
N PRO A 54 -11.20 7.15 11.86
CA PRO A 54 -10.88 8.13 12.89
C PRO A 54 -9.58 7.84 13.65
N GLU A 55 -9.16 6.57 13.74
CA GLU A 55 -7.88 6.21 14.34
C GLU A 55 -6.72 6.62 13.42
N ILE A 56 -6.88 6.39 12.12
CA ILE A 56 -5.89 6.75 11.10
C ILE A 56 -5.80 8.26 10.95
N GLU A 57 -6.91 8.99 10.99
CA GLU A 57 -6.96 10.46 10.93
C GLU A 57 -6.07 11.13 11.99
N LYS A 58 -6.05 10.60 13.22
CA LYS A 58 -5.18 11.08 14.31
C LYS A 58 -3.68 10.89 14.03
N MET A 59 -3.34 10.02 13.08
CA MET A 59 -1.95 9.67 12.75
C MET A 59 -1.52 10.33 11.43
N ALA A 60 -2.40 10.41 10.43
CA ALA A 60 -2.03 10.79 9.08
C ALA A 60 -2.29 12.28 8.73
N ASP A 61 -2.88 13.07 9.64
CA ASP A 61 -3.30 14.46 9.38
C ASP A 61 -4.22 14.59 8.15
N VAL A 62 -5.09 13.59 7.96
CA VAL A 62 -6.04 13.50 6.86
C VAL A 62 -7.41 13.18 7.41
N THR A 63 -8.45 13.86 6.91
CA THR A 63 -9.80 13.65 7.42
C THR A 63 -10.30 12.22 7.20
N SER A 64 -11.11 11.72 8.15
CA SER A 64 -11.80 10.44 8.04
C SER A 64 -12.58 10.27 6.73
N LYS A 65 -13.11 11.36 6.18
CA LYS A 65 -13.84 11.32 4.89
C LYS A 65 -12.89 11.00 3.74
N THR A 66 -11.78 11.74 3.65
CA THR A 66 -10.76 11.53 2.63
C THR A 66 -10.18 10.12 2.67
N ILE A 67 -9.91 9.58 3.86
CA ILE A 67 -9.43 8.20 4.04
C ILE A 67 -10.41 7.19 3.43
N ARG A 68 -11.71 7.33 3.71
CA ARG A 68 -12.74 6.43 3.15
C ARG A 68 -12.89 6.56 1.63
N ASP A 69 -12.72 7.76 1.10
CA ASP A 69 -12.78 7.99 -0.35
C ASP A 69 -11.57 7.35 -1.05
N TRP A 70 -10.37 7.43 -0.44
CA TRP A 70 -9.19 6.70 -0.91
C TRP A 70 -9.38 5.18 -0.84
N TRP A 71 -9.90 4.63 0.26
CA TRP A 71 -10.19 3.21 0.37
C TRP A 71 -11.12 2.69 -0.72
N LYS A 72 -12.18 3.43 -1.05
CA LYS A 72 -13.07 3.05 -2.16
C LYS A 72 -12.34 3.06 -3.50
N LYS A 73 -11.51 4.08 -3.74
CA LYS A 73 -10.72 4.17 -4.98
C LYS A 73 -9.72 3.01 -5.08
N TRP A 74 -8.98 2.75 -4.01
CA TRP A 74 -7.98 1.68 -3.93
C TRP A 74 -8.60 0.29 -3.99
N ALA A 75 -9.79 0.09 -3.45
CA ALA A 75 -10.51 -1.18 -3.57
C ALA A 75 -10.92 -1.48 -5.01
N ASN A 76 -11.38 -0.49 -5.77
CA ASN A 76 -11.65 -0.65 -7.19
C ASN A 76 -10.39 -0.98 -8.01
N ARG A 77 -9.20 -0.67 -7.48
CA ARG A 77 -7.89 -1.00 -8.06
C ARG A 77 -7.27 -2.29 -7.50
N GLY A 78 -7.93 -2.95 -6.55
CA GLY A 78 -7.41 -4.16 -5.89
C GLY A 78 -6.24 -3.91 -4.92
N LEU A 79 -6.03 -2.67 -4.48
CA LEU A 79 -4.95 -2.33 -3.52
C LEU A 79 -5.39 -2.49 -2.06
N THR A 80 -6.69 -2.37 -1.79
CA THR A 80 -7.29 -2.57 -0.47
C THR A 80 -8.54 -3.42 -0.56
N GLU A 81 -8.84 -4.18 0.46
CA GLU A 81 -10.04 -5.02 0.54
C GLU A 81 -10.84 -4.72 1.81
N VAL A 82 -12.14 -5.03 1.79
CA VAL A 82 -12.99 -4.88 2.98
C VAL A 82 -12.55 -5.90 4.02
N HIS A 83 -12.33 -5.43 5.24
CA HIS A 83 -11.93 -6.27 6.35
C HIS A 83 -12.98 -7.36 6.62
N PRO A 84 -12.60 -8.64 6.73
CA PRO A 84 -13.55 -9.76 6.82
C PRO A 84 -14.49 -9.63 8.02
N GLU A 85 -13.99 -9.11 9.14
CA GLU A 85 -14.76 -8.93 10.37
C GLU A 85 -15.50 -7.58 10.45
N TYR A 86 -15.07 -6.57 9.67
CA TYR A 86 -15.55 -5.20 9.80
C TYR A 86 -15.95 -4.64 8.43
N LYS A 87 -17.24 -4.72 8.11
CA LYS A 87 -17.84 -4.37 6.79
C LYS A 87 -17.53 -2.96 6.25
N VAL A 88 -17.00 -2.07 7.07
CA VAL A 88 -16.70 -0.66 6.73
C VAL A 88 -15.22 -0.31 6.82
N ARG A 89 -14.37 -1.25 7.25
CA ARG A 89 -12.93 -1.05 7.37
C ARG A 89 -12.24 -1.73 6.21
N PHE A 90 -11.08 -1.23 5.85
CA PHE A 90 -10.28 -1.77 4.76
C PHE A 90 -8.92 -2.23 5.29
N HIS A 91 -8.36 -3.25 4.66
CA HIS A 91 -6.96 -3.61 4.83
C HIS A 91 -6.22 -3.53 3.49
N LYS A 92 -4.93 -3.19 3.55
CA LYS A 92 -4.04 -3.23 2.40
C LYS A 92 -3.83 -4.68 1.96
N VAL A 93 -3.74 -4.87 0.65
CA VAL A 93 -3.42 -6.16 0.03
C VAL A 93 -1.90 -6.34 -0.07
N PHE A 94 -1.18 -5.23 -0.27
CA PHE A 94 0.26 -5.21 -0.48
C PHE A 94 0.95 -4.43 0.63
N SER A 95 2.07 -4.94 1.14
CA SER A 95 2.95 -4.20 2.06
C SER A 95 3.88 -3.29 1.25
N LEU A 96 3.96 -2.00 1.58
CA LEU A 96 4.84 -1.06 0.86
C LEU A 96 6.33 -1.45 0.97
N GLY A 97 6.72 -2.03 2.11
CA GLY A 97 8.08 -2.50 2.35
C GLY A 97 8.51 -3.61 1.38
N ASP A 98 7.59 -4.48 0.97
CA ASP A 98 7.89 -5.60 0.05
C ASP A 98 8.26 -5.10 -1.34
N PHE A 99 7.85 -3.88 -1.71
CA PHE A 99 8.16 -3.23 -2.97
C PHE A 99 9.30 -2.20 -2.86
N GLY A 100 9.91 -2.07 -1.68
CA GLY A 100 10.94 -1.08 -1.38
C GLY A 100 10.43 0.35 -1.44
N ILE A 101 9.14 0.57 -1.15
CA ILE A 101 8.55 1.90 -1.05
C ILE A 101 8.73 2.38 0.40
N GLU A 102 9.44 3.49 0.56
CA GLU A 102 9.67 4.06 1.88
C GLU A 102 8.39 4.66 2.46
N ILE A 103 8.16 4.38 3.73
CA ILE A 103 6.99 4.85 4.46
C ILE A 103 7.45 6.07 5.28
N PRO A 104 6.90 7.26 5.02
CA PRO A 104 7.24 8.46 5.77
C PRO A 104 6.97 8.24 7.26
N LYS A 105 7.93 8.62 8.10
CA LYS A 105 7.79 8.48 9.55
C LYS A 105 6.78 9.52 10.05
N VAL A 106 5.66 9.03 10.59
CA VAL A 106 4.69 9.86 11.27
C VAL A 106 5.27 10.29 12.62
N ASN A 107 5.75 11.53 12.72
CA ASN A 107 5.97 12.14 14.04
C ASN A 107 4.61 12.45 14.65
N LYS A 108 4.31 11.90 15.83
CA LYS A 108 3.14 12.27 16.63
C LYS A 108 3.15 13.78 16.84
N GLY A 109 2.30 14.50 16.12
CA GLY A 109 2.21 15.96 16.18
C GLY A 109 2.35 16.69 14.84
N GLY A 110 1.72 16.17 13.77
CA GLY A 110 1.27 16.98 12.64
C GLY A 110 2.30 17.94 12.05
N LYS A 111 3.43 17.43 11.57
CA LYS A 111 4.20 18.04 10.48
C LYS A 111 4.82 16.93 9.65
N ILE A 112 4.47 16.88 8.37
CA ILE A 112 5.24 16.12 7.37
C ILE A 112 6.64 16.75 7.40
N ALA A 113 7.65 15.93 7.69
CA ALA A 113 9.02 16.40 7.69
C ALA A 113 9.43 16.64 6.23
N ASP A 114 9.46 17.90 5.82
CA ASP A 114 10.07 18.33 4.57
C ASP A 114 11.52 17.86 4.56
N SER A 115 11.81 16.84 3.77
CA SER A 115 13.16 16.52 3.34
C SER A 115 13.42 17.23 2.02
N VAL A 116 13.91 18.48 2.04
CA VAL A 116 15.05 18.93 1.22
C VAL A 116 15.69 20.19 1.84
N GLU A 117 17.00 20.12 2.04
CA GLU A 117 17.93 21.24 2.16
C GLU A 117 17.62 22.39 1.18
N ASN A 118 17.77 23.62 1.66
CA ASN A 118 18.60 24.57 0.94
C ASN A 118 19.34 25.47 1.93
N ALA A 119 20.63 25.16 2.08
CA ALA A 119 21.62 26.12 2.49
C ALA A 119 21.61 27.34 1.54
N LYS A 120 22.06 28.48 2.08
CA LYS A 120 22.40 29.76 1.44
C LYS A 120 21.35 30.87 1.60
N ASN A 121 21.51 31.70 2.63
CA ASN A 121 22.05 33.06 2.49
C ASN A 121 22.01 33.78 3.84
N GLU A 122 23.09 33.64 4.61
CA GLU A 122 23.60 34.78 5.39
C GLU A 122 24.34 35.68 4.40
N GLU A 123 23.83 36.89 4.17
CA GLU A 123 24.54 38.11 3.77
C GLU A 123 23.51 39.16 3.30
N ASN A 124 23.07 40.02 4.24
CA ASN A 124 23.21 41.48 4.14
C ASN A 124 22.72 42.15 5.43
#